data_AF-A0AAN0ISZ5-F1
#
_entry.id   AF-A0AAN0ISZ5-F1
#
_cell.length_a   1.000
_cell.length_b   1.000
_cell.length_c   1.000
_cell.angle_alpha   90.00
_cell.angle_beta   90.00
_cell.angle_gamma   90.00
#
_symmetry.space_group_name_H-M   'P 1'
#
loop_
_entity.id
_entity.type
_entity.pdbx_description
1 polymer ?
#
loop_
_entity_poly.entity_id
_entity_poly.type
_entity_poly.pdbx_seq_one_letter_code
_entity_poly.pdbx_strand_id
1 'polypeptide(L)'
;MATLQLRNSLFILRCISHHVLQSHSEEALLNMFDPPPPPQSLKGSNSTEADDKEGVAIRSGLKILLHGTVMLIGGVPLVPFTYDVLTEAANLSIVLMSGQLLNKDDLFSTSVIINELMDIPLDVSSSLVQSLVSFFISQPIPPPDTLRVQPSGVFSSFASGLLSLVLPQHDILENTSPLALSSLLFLLILVHQHSRGHNPYREALSLICDENESKDKASFQLNFNQLHEAICKQLNTEQTTLFFYQLLHNNLNFASFVFSRSDINTL
;
A
#
# COMPACT_ATOMS: atom_id res chain seq x y z
N MET A 1 19.13 -4.62 14.30
CA MET A 1 18.24 -5.18 15.34
C MET A 1 16.85 -4.57 15.28
N ALA A 2 16.71 -3.24 15.31
CA ALA A 2 15.41 -2.55 15.21
C ALA A 2 14.62 -2.90 13.93
N THR A 3 15.27 -2.93 12.76
CA THR A 3 14.62 -3.22 11.47
C THR A 3 14.02 -4.63 11.41
N LEU A 4 14.70 -5.62 11.99
CA LEU A 4 14.20 -6.99 12.08
C LEU A 4 13.00 -7.09 13.03
N GLN A 5 13.05 -6.40 14.18
CA GLN A 5 11.93 -6.35 15.12
C GLN A 5 10.70 -5.69 14.48
N LEU A 6 10.90 -4.59 13.75
CA LEU A 6 9.83 -3.92 13.01
C LEU A 6 9.23 -4.84 11.95
N ARG A 7 10.05 -5.48 11.11
CA ARG A 7 9.61 -6.44 10.11
C ARG A 7 8.79 -7.58 10.72
N ASN A 8 9.26 -8.16 11.83
CA ASN A 8 8.55 -9.24 12.51
C ASN A 8 7.23 -8.75 13.13
N SER A 9 7.18 -7.52 13.63
CA SER A 9 5.96 -6.91 14.17
C SER A 9 4.91 -6.73 13.07
N LEU A 10 5.31 -6.18 11.91
CA LEU A 10 4.43 -6.03 10.74
C LEU A 10 3.91 -7.40 10.25
N PHE A 11 4.77 -8.41 10.23
CA PHE A 11 4.38 -9.77 9.86
C PHE A 11 3.33 -10.36 10.80
N ILE A 12 3.53 -10.24 12.11
CA ILE A 12 2.55 -10.70 13.11
C ILE A 12 1.22 -9.95 12.93
N LEU A 13 1.28 -8.63 12.77
CA LEU A 13 0.08 -7.80 12.53
C LEU A 13 -0.66 -8.22 11.26
N ARG A 14 0.05 -8.56 10.18
CA ARG A 14 -0.57 -9.06 8.95
C ARG A 14 -1.28 -10.39 9.18
N CYS A 15 -0.62 -11.34 9.83
CA CYS A 15 -1.20 -12.66 10.12
C CYS A 15 -2.47 -12.55 10.97
N ILE A 16 -2.44 -11.72 12.02
CA ILE A 16 -3.59 -11.51 12.89
C ILE A 16 -4.71 -10.81 12.12
N SER A 17 -4.41 -9.73 11.40
CA SER A 17 -5.41 -8.98 10.64
C SER A 17 -6.08 -9.84 9.57
N HIS A 18 -5.30 -10.66 8.86
CA HIS A 18 -5.83 -11.63 7.90
C HIS A 18 -6.78 -12.62 8.57
N HIS A 19 -6.39 -13.22 9.69
CA HIS A 19 -7.23 -14.18 10.39
C HIS A 19 -8.55 -13.56 10.88
N VAL A 20 -8.48 -12.34 11.42
CA VAL A 20 -9.68 -11.62 11.89
C VAL A 20 -10.59 -11.26 10.71
N LEU A 21 -10.06 -10.72 9.62
CA LEU A 21 -10.85 -10.37 8.45
C LEU A 21 -11.48 -11.59 7.76
N GLN A 22 -10.82 -12.75 7.80
CA GLN A 22 -11.36 -13.99 7.24
C GLN A 22 -12.44 -14.63 8.14
N SER A 23 -12.31 -14.50 9.46
CA SER A 23 -13.17 -15.21 10.44
C SER A 23 -14.30 -14.33 10.98
N HIS A 24 -14.16 -13.02 10.89
CA HIS A 24 -15.03 -12.01 11.48
C HIS A 24 -15.25 -10.84 10.50
N SER A 25 -15.50 -9.62 11.01
CA SER A 25 -15.77 -8.42 10.23
C SER A 25 -14.69 -7.35 10.42
N GLU A 26 -14.73 -6.29 9.61
CA GLU A 26 -13.89 -5.10 9.80
C GLU A 26 -14.12 -4.44 11.18
N GLU A 27 -15.33 -4.52 11.73
CA GLU A 27 -15.64 -4.06 13.10
C GLU A 27 -14.87 -4.85 14.17
N ALA A 28 -14.67 -6.15 13.97
CA ALA A 28 -13.86 -6.95 14.88
C ALA A 28 -12.38 -6.54 14.83
N LEU A 29 -11.89 -6.15 13.65
CA LEU A 29 -10.55 -5.60 13.48
C LEU A 29 -10.41 -4.25 14.20
N LEU A 30 -11.41 -3.37 14.06
CA LEU A 30 -11.48 -2.10 14.79
C LEU A 30 -11.43 -2.33 16.31
N ASN A 31 -12.29 -3.19 16.83
CA ASN A 31 -12.35 -3.50 18.27
C ASN A 31 -11.06 -4.13 18.81
N MET A 32 -10.29 -4.82 17.96
CA MET A 32 -9.00 -5.40 18.33
C MET A 32 -7.94 -4.32 18.56
N PHE A 33 -7.88 -3.31 17.69
CA PHE A 33 -6.91 -2.22 17.81
C PHE A 33 -7.38 -1.11 18.76
N ASP A 34 -8.69 -0.93 18.86
CA ASP A 34 -9.35 0.16 19.58
C ASP A 34 -10.36 -0.42 20.57
N PRO A 35 -9.91 -1.11 21.63
CA PRO A 35 -10.82 -1.73 22.58
C PRO A 35 -11.65 -0.64 23.28
N PRO A 36 -12.96 -0.88 23.50
CA PRO A 36 -13.81 0.07 24.18
C PRO A 36 -13.27 0.37 25.59
N PRO A 37 -13.43 1.60 26.10
CA PRO A 37 -12.98 1.94 27.43
C PRO A 37 -13.61 0.98 28.46
N PRO A 38 -12.88 0.59 29.51
CA PRO A 38 -13.43 -0.30 30.53
C PRO A 38 -14.72 0.30 31.10
N PRO A 39 -15.74 -0.51 31.40
CA PRO A 39 -16.99 -0.03 31.95
C PRO A 39 -16.68 0.82 33.18
N GLN A 40 -17.13 2.08 33.17
CA GLN A 40 -16.93 3.02 34.27
C GLN A 40 -17.50 2.37 35.55
N SER A 41 -16.61 1.89 36.42
CA SER A 41 -16.98 1.51 37.77
C SER A 41 -17.62 2.75 38.41
N LEU A 42 -18.86 2.63 38.87
CA LEU A 42 -19.61 3.71 39.52
C LEU A 42 -18.72 4.48 40.51
N LYS A 43 -18.25 5.68 40.14
CA LYS A 43 -17.70 6.64 41.09
C LYS A 43 -18.21 8.03 40.75
N GLY A 44 -18.88 8.58 41.76
CA GLY A 44 -19.62 9.82 41.69
C GLY A 44 -18.74 11.05 41.50
N SER A 45 -19.42 12.05 40.93
CA SER A 45 -19.26 13.49 41.08
C SER A 45 -17.85 14.10 41.03
N ASN A 46 -17.70 14.92 39.98
CA ASN A 46 -16.99 16.20 39.92
C ASN A 46 -15.47 16.14 39.75
N SER A 47 -15.01 16.28 38.50
CA SER A 47 -14.02 17.31 38.15
C SER A 47 -13.78 17.41 36.63
N THR A 48 -14.06 18.63 36.13
CA THR A 48 -13.37 19.38 35.07
C THR A 48 -13.07 18.71 33.72
N GLU A 49 -14.06 18.85 32.83
CA GLU A 49 -13.97 18.67 31.38
C GLU A 49 -13.15 19.81 30.75
N ALA A 50 -11.87 19.61 30.43
CA ALA A 50 -11.15 20.49 29.48
C ALA A 50 -9.87 19.89 28.87
N ASP A 51 -9.20 18.92 29.52
CA ASP A 51 -7.85 18.48 29.10
C ASP A 51 -7.81 17.14 28.34
N ASP A 52 -8.94 16.45 28.18
CA ASP A 52 -8.97 15.09 27.62
C ASP A 52 -8.96 15.05 26.08
N LYS A 53 -9.10 16.18 25.36
CA LYS A 53 -9.22 16.15 23.89
C LYS A 53 -7.91 15.82 23.17
N GLU A 54 -6.77 16.18 23.76
CA GLU A 54 -5.46 15.95 23.15
C GLU A 54 -4.94 14.52 23.39
N GLY A 55 -5.32 13.89 24.52
CA GLY A 55 -5.08 12.47 24.79
C GLY A 55 -6.10 11.50 24.16
N VAL A 56 -7.25 11.99 23.68
CA VAL A 56 -8.26 11.19 22.96
C VAL A 56 -7.95 11.08 21.46
N ALA A 57 -7.22 12.03 20.86
CA ALA A 57 -6.90 12.02 19.43
C ALA A 57 -5.97 10.85 18.99
N ILE A 58 -5.24 10.24 19.93
CA ILE A 58 -4.26 9.13 19.70
C ILE A 58 -4.91 7.75 19.91
N ARG A 59 -6.23 7.66 20.07
CA ARG A 59 -6.88 6.44 20.56
C ARG A 59 -7.29 5.42 19.51
N SER A 60 -7.01 5.66 18.22
CA SER A 60 -7.21 4.65 17.17
C SER A 60 -5.89 4.00 16.73
N GLY A 61 -5.54 2.87 17.34
CA GLY A 61 -4.44 2.01 16.95
C GLY A 61 -4.53 1.53 15.49
N LEU A 62 -5.75 1.33 14.95
CA LEU A 62 -5.91 1.00 13.53
C LEU A 62 -5.52 2.17 12.64
N LYS A 63 -5.96 3.39 12.97
CA LYS A 63 -5.57 4.60 12.25
C LYS A 63 -4.06 4.83 12.29
N ILE A 64 -3.45 4.65 13.47
CA ILE A 64 -1.98 4.73 13.63
C ILE A 64 -1.29 3.69 12.75
N LEU A 65 -1.82 2.46 12.68
CA LEU A 65 -1.27 1.42 11.84
C LEU A 65 -1.35 1.79 10.35
N LEU A 66 -2.53 2.21 9.87
CA LEU A 66 -2.75 2.59 8.47
C LEU A 66 -1.88 3.77 8.05
N HIS A 67 -1.89 4.86 8.83
CA HIS A 67 -1.06 6.01 8.53
C HIS A 67 0.43 5.67 8.65
N GLY A 68 0.79 4.85 9.65
CA GLY A 68 2.15 4.37 9.86
C GLY A 68 2.69 3.56 8.68
N THR A 69 1.90 2.65 8.09
CA THR A 69 2.34 1.88 6.91
C THR A 69 2.45 2.76 5.68
N VAL A 70 1.54 3.71 5.47
CA VAL A 70 1.61 4.69 4.37
C VAL A 70 2.88 5.53 4.48
N MET A 71 3.16 6.11 5.65
CA MET A 71 4.36 6.89 5.90
C MET A 71 5.64 6.07 5.79
N LEU A 72 5.60 4.81 6.21
CA LEU A 72 6.74 3.89 6.12
C LEU A 72 7.09 3.62 4.66
N ILE A 73 6.10 3.31 3.80
CA ILE A 73 6.33 3.01 2.38
C ILE A 73 6.70 4.29 1.61
N GLY A 74 6.00 5.39 1.87
CA GLY A 74 6.21 6.65 1.17
C GLY A 74 7.48 7.39 1.59
N GLY A 75 7.94 7.24 2.84
CA GLY A 75 9.00 8.06 3.43
C GLY A 75 10.33 7.35 3.72
N VAL A 76 10.35 6.02 3.83
CA VAL A 76 11.61 5.30 4.13
C VAL A 76 12.35 4.93 2.84
N PRO A 77 13.64 5.29 2.72
CA PRO A 77 14.42 4.97 1.53
C PRO A 77 14.59 3.47 1.36
N LEU A 78 14.55 3.02 0.11
CA LEU A 78 14.84 1.64 -0.25
C LEU A 78 16.34 1.38 -0.21
N VAL A 79 16.76 0.56 0.73
CA VAL A 79 18.12 0.05 0.92
C VAL A 79 18.03 -1.41 1.33
N PRO A 80 19.11 -2.22 1.23
CA PRO A 80 19.02 -3.66 1.46
C PRO A 80 18.37 -4.06 2.80
N PHE A 81 18.60 -3.28 3.86
CA PHE A 81 18.01 -3.60 5.17
C PHE A 81 16.56 -3.13 5.34
N THR A 82 16.04 -2.21 4.52
CA THR A 82 14.62 -1.77 4.57
C THR A 82 13.73 -2.57 3.63
N TYR A 83 14.31 -3.33 2.68
CA TYR A 83 13.60 -4.11 1.68
C TYR A 83 12.47 -4.98 2.29
N ASP A 84 12.80 -5.80 3.30
CA ASP A 84 11.82 -6.71 3.91
C ASP A 84 10.75 -5.96 4.71
N VAL A 85 11.11 -4.83 5.32
CA VAL A 85 10.16 -3.98 6.06
C VAL A 85 9.15 -3.36 5.10
N LEU A 86 9.62 -2.79 3.99
CA LEU A 86 8.77 -2.18 2.97
C LEU A 86 7.88 -3.24 2.30
N THR A 87 8.43 -4.42 2.03
CA THR A 87 7.67 -5.55 1.46
C THR A 87 6.58 -6.01 2.42
N GLU A 88 6.89 -6.18 3.71
CA GLU A 88 5.90 -6.59 4.71
C GLU A 88 4.85 -5.50 4.96
N ALA A 89 5.23 -4.22 4.93
CA ALA A 89 4.30 -3.10 5.05
C ALA A 89 3.30 -3.02 3.88
N ALA A 90 3.76 -3.22 2.65
CA ALA A 90 2.89 -3.28 1.48
C ALA A 90 1.91 -4.47 1.58
N ASN A 91 2.42 -5.65 1.95
CA ASN A 91 1.59 -6.84 2.15
C ASN A 91 0.56 -6.66 3.27
N LEU A 92 0.93 -6.04 4.40
CA LEU A 92 0.00 -5.72 5.47
C LEU A 92 -1.09 -4.77 4.98
N SER A 93 -0.72 -3.73 4.22
CA SER A 93 -1.68 -2.75 3.70
C SER A 93 -2.69 -3.39 2.73
N ILE A 94 -2.23 -4.30 1.87
CA ILE A 94 -3.11 -5.11 1.01
C ILE A 94 -4.07 -5.96 1.83
N VAL A 95 -3.58 -6.62 2.89
CA VAL A 95 -4.42 -7.45 3.77
C VAL A 95 -5.46 -6.62 4.52
N LEU A 96 -5.09 -5.44 5.04
CA LEU A 96 -6.05 -4.55 5.70
C LEU A 96 -7.16 -4.12 4.72
N MET A 97 -6.80 -3.86 3.47
CA MET A 97 -7.74 -3.50 2.41
C MET A 97 -8.56 -4.67 1.85
N SER A 98 -8.16 -5.93 2.09
CA SER A 98 -8.87 -7.08 1.52
C SER A 98 -10.22 -7.36 2.17
N GLY A 99 -10.52 -6.76 3.32
CA GLY A 99 -11.82 -6.89 4.00
C GLY A 99 -13.02 -6.50 3.11
N GLN A 100 -12.81 -5.57 2.17
CA GLN A 100 -13.82 -5.18 1.19
C GLN A 100 -14.13 -6.31 0.21
N LEU A 101 -13.14 -7.09 -0.21
CA LEU A 101 -13.37 -8.21 -1.14
C LEU A 101 -14.23 -9.33 -0.53
N LEU A 102 -14.34 -9.34 0.80
CA LEU A 102 -15.05 -10.36 1.57
C LEU A 102 -16.49 -9.93 1.91
N ASN A 103 -16.77 -8.62 2.02
CA ASN A 103 -18.08 -8.10 2.39
C ASN A 103 -18.81 -7.54 1.17
N LYS A 104 -19.77 -8.30 0.62
CA LYS A 104 -20.52 -7.93 -0.60
C LYS A 104 -21.65 -6.92 -0.39
N ASP A 105 -22.00 -6.63 0.87
CA ASP A 105 -23.14 -5.81 1.24
C ASP A 105 -22.66 -4.42 1.72
N ASP A 106 -22.81 -3.40 0.86
CA ASP A 106 -22.49 -1.96 1.08
C ASP A 106 -21.00 -1.57 1.24
N LEU A 107 -20.25 -1.77 0.16
CA LEU A 107 -18.78 -1.69 0.04
C LEU A 107 -18.11 -0.32 0.20
N PHE A 108 -18.76 0.80 -0.15
CA PHE A 108 -18.02 2.06 -0.40
C PHE A 108 -18.25 3.15 0.62
N SER A 109 -19.20 2.96 1.55
CA SER A 109 -19.58 4.00 2.50
C SER A 109 -19.39 3.65 3.96
N THR A 110 -19.01 2.40 4.26
CA THR A 110 -18.97 1.88 5.64
C THR A 110 -17.57 1.43 6.05
N SER A 111 -16.66 1.16 5.11
CA SER A 111 -15.30 0.73 5.45
C SER A 111 -14.52 1.88 6.10
N VAL A 112 -14.22 1.73 7.38
CA VAL A 112 -13.41 2.66 8.14
C VAL A 112 -12.00 2.69 7.58
N ILE A 113 -11.47 1.55 7.11
CA ILE A 113 -10.16 1.46 6.50
C ILE A 113 -10.07 2.31 5.23
N ILE A 114 -11.06 2.22 4.32
CA ILE A 114 -11.07 3.06 3.11
C ILE A 114 -11.14 4.53 3.52
N ASN A 115 -12.08 4.88 4.39
CA ASN A 115 -12.32 6.28 4.76
C ASN A 115 -11.05 6.90 5.36
N GLU A 116 -10.36 6.19 6.25
CA GLU A 116 -9.11 6.64 6.86
C GLU A 116 -7.98 6.80 5.84
N LEU A 117 -7.88 5.92 4.84
CA LEU A 117 -6.89 6.05 3.77
C LEU A 117 -7.22 7.19 2.80
N MET A 118 -8.51 7.42 2.50
CA MET A 118 -8.95 8.50 1.62
C MET A 118 -8.80 9.89 2.26
N ASP A 119 -8.77 9.95 3.60
CA ASP A 119 -8.53 11.18 4.37
C ASP A 119 -7.03 11.54 4.50
N ILE A 120 -6.12 10.72 3.96
CA ILE A 120 -4.68 11.01 4.00
C ILE A 120 -4.36 12.24 3.13
N PRO A 121 -3.60 13.22 3.64
CA PRO A 121 -3.20 14.41 2.89
C PRO A 121 -2.53 14.11 1.55
N LEU A 122 -2.73 14.98 0.57
CA LEU A 122 -2.24 14.79 -0.80
C LEU A 122 -0.71 14.69 -0.88
N ASP A 123 0.03 15.43 -0.07
CA ASP A 123 1.49 15.39 0.00
C ASP A 123 2.01 14.02 0.44
N VAL A 124 1.40 13.45 1.49
CA VAL A 124 1.71 12.10 1.99
C VAL A 124 1.29 11.04 0.97
N SER A 125 0.08 11.17 0.42
CA SER A 125 -0.45 10.27 -0.61
C SER A 125 0.41 10.26 -1.87
N SER A 126 0.92 11.42 -2.27
CA SER A 126 1.78 11.55 -3.44
C SER A 126 3.18 10.97 -3.20
N SER A 127 3.74 11.12 -1.99
CA SER A 127 4.98 10.44 -1.60
C SER A 127 4.82 8.91 -1.65
N LEU A 128 3.68 8.39 -1.17
CA LEU A 128 3.36 6.97 -1.27
C LEU A 128 3.29 6.51 -2.74
N VAL A 129 2.50 7.20 -3.56
CA VAL A 129 2.34 6.86 -4.99
C VAL A 129 3.68 6.88 -5.71
N GLN A 130 4.50 7.92 -5.48
CA GLN A 130 5.83 8.01 -6.07
C GLN A 130 6.71 6.83 -5.67
N SER A 131 6.75 6.47 -4.38
CA SER A 131 7.51 5.29 -3.91
C SER A 131 7.01 3.99 -4.55
N LEU A 132 5.69 3.75 -4.57
CA LEU A 132 5.11 2.53 -5.14
C LEU A 132 5.43 2.39 -6.64
N VAL A 133 5.30 3.47 -7.41
CA VAL A 133 5.64 3.47 -8.84
C VAL A 133 7.15 3.32 -9.02
N SER A 134 7.97 3.95 -8.19
CA SER A 134 9.43 3.81 -8.26
C SER A 134 9.88 2.36 -8.02
N PHE A 135 9.26 1.65 -7.07
CA PHE A 135 9.55 0.24 -6.80
C PHE A 135 9.14 -0.66 -7.97
N PHE A 136 8.00 -0.36 -8.60
CA PHE A 136 7.57 -1.03 -9.82
C PHE A 136 8.58 -0.84 -10.97
N ILE A 137 9.05 0.39 -11.18
CA ILE A 137 10.05 0.70 -12.22
C ILE A 137 11.38 0.00 -11.92
N SER A 138 11.86 0.09 -10.68
CA SER A 138 13.22 -0.34 -10.33
C SER A 138 13.38 -1.84 -10.18
N GLN A 139 12.29 -2.60 -10.02
CA GLN A 139 12.28 -4.06 -9.80
C GLN A 139 13.37 -4.52 -8.82
N PRO A 140 13.33 -4.05 -7.55
CA PRO A 140 14.46 -4.20 -6.64
C PRO A 140 14.72 -5.66 -6.27
N ILE A 141 15.97 -6.08 -6.36
CA ILE A 141 16.38 -7.46 -6.09
C ILE A 141 16.37 -7.70 -4.57
N PRO A 142 15.75 -8.80 -4.10
CA PRO A 142 15.81 -9.18 -2.69
C PRO A 142 17.26 -9.35 -2.20
N PRO A 143 17.62 -8.87 -0.99
CA PRO A 143 18.95 -9.09 -0.43
C PRO A 143 19.30 -10.58 -0.31
N PRO A 144 20.58 -10.96 -0.43
CA PRO A 144 20.99 -12.38 -0.35
C PRO A 144 20.74 -13.03 1.02
N ASP A 145 20.69 -12.26 2.11
CA ASP A 145 20.41 -12.79 3.45
C ASP A 145 18.95 -13.18 3.68
N THR A 146 18.02 -12.69 2.85
CA THR A 146 16.61 -13.11 2.83
C THR A 146 16.46 -14.58 2.47
N LEU A 147 17.46 -15.17 1.80
CA LEU A 147 17.52 -16.59 1.47
C LEU A 147 18.18 -17.45 2.57
N ARG A 148 18.93 -16.85 3.50
CA ARG A 148 19.71 -17.58 4.53
C ARG A 148 19.06 -17.62 5.90
N VAL A 149 18.15 -16.70 6.22
CA VAL A 149 17.25 -16.86 7.37
C VAL A 149 16.01 -17.66 6.95
N GLN A 150 16.23 -18.85 6.38
CA GLN A 150 15.29 -19.95 6.50
C GLN A 150 15.62 -20.67 7.81
N PRO A 151 14.97 -20.36 8.95
CA PRO A 151 14.79 -21.40 9.94
C PRO A 151 13.87 -22.43 9.29
N SER A 152 14.35 -23.66 9.19
CA SER A 152 13.56 -24.85 8.88
C SER A 152 12.35 -24.91 9.82
N GLY A 153 11.25 -24.28 9.42
CA GLY A 153 10.10 -24.10 10.29
C GLY A 153 8.98 -23.42 9.53
N VAL A 154 8.03 -24.24 9.05
CA VAL A 154 6.58 -24.08 8.79
C VAL A 154 6.00 -22.76 8.23
N PHE A 155 6.64 -21.61 8.39
CA PHE A 155 6.11 -20.27 8.06
C PHE A 155 6.59 -19.70 6.72
N SER A 156 7.63 -20.29 6.10
CA SER A 156 8.06 -19.94 4.72
C SER A 156 7.04 -20.39 3.66
N SER A 157 6.32 -21.49 3.92
CA SER A 157 5.29 -22.01 3.00
C SER A 157 4.07 -21.08 2.88
N PHE A 158 3.73 -20.34 3.94
CA PHE A 158 2.54 -19.50 3.96
C PHE A 158 2.67 -18.20 3.13
N ALA A 159 3.85 -17.59 3.09
CA ALA A 159 4.06 -16.38 2.30
C ALA A 159 4.07 -16.67 0.79
N SER A 160 4.61 -17.82 0.39
CA SER A 160 4.53 -18.29 -1.01
C SER A 160 3.10 -18.70 -1.39
N GLY A 161 2.38 -19.36 -0.49
CA GLY A 161 1.03 -19.87 -0.74
C GLY A 161 -0.02 -18.81 -1.07
N LEU A 162 0.04 -17.62 -0.45
CA LEU A 162 -1.01 -16.60 -0.63
C LEU A 162 -0.93 -15.85 -1.96
N LEU A 163 0.27 -15.47 -2.43
CA LEU A 163 0.43 -14.86 -3.77
C LEU A 163 0.34 -15.90 -4.90
N SER A 164 0.75 -17.14 -4.62
CA SER A 164 0.65 -18.26 -5.56
C SER A 164 -0.79 -18.68 -5.87
N LEU A 165 -1.74 -18.41 -4.97
CA LEU A 165 -3.16 -18.71 -5.20
C LEU A 165 -3.86 -17.63 -6.04
N VAL A 166 -3.33 -16.40 -6.03
CA VAL A 166 -3.92 -15.24 -6.74
C VAL A 166 -3.31 -15.07 -8.13
N LEU A 167 -2.07 -15.52 -8.36
CA LEU A 167 -1.35 -15.35 -9.61
C LEU A 167 -1.02 -16.71 -10.23
N PRO A 168 -1.32 -16.94 -11.52
CA PRO A 168 -0.94 -18.19 -12.19
C PRO A 168 0.59 -18.38 -12.12
N GLN A 169 1.02 -19.52 -11.57
CA GLN A 169 2.42 -19.85 -11.31
C GLN A 169 3.17 -20.36 -12.57
N HIS A 170 4.24 -19.67 -12.96
CA HIS A 170 5.64 -20.17 -12.95
C HIS A 170 6.60 -19.07 -13.44
N ASP A 171 6.21 -18.24 -14.41
CA ASP A 171 7.11 -17.23 -15.00
C ASP A 171 7.09 -15.85 -14.31
N ILE A 172 5.98 -15.50 -13.65
CA ILE A 172 5.76 -14.16 -13.06
C ILE A 172 6.59 -13.96 -11.78
N LEU A 173 6.62 -14.97 -10.90
CA LEU A 173 7.32 -14.90 -9.61
C LEU A 173 8.85 -15.04 -9.75
N GLU A 174 9.36 -15.64 -10.83
CA GLU A 174 10.82 -15.79 -11.02
C GLU A 174 11.50 -14.48 -11.44
N ASN A 175 10.79 -13.57 -12.12
CA ASN A 175 11.39 -12.37 -12.71
C ASN A 175 10.90 -11.04 -12.12
N THR A 176 9.88 -11.04 -11.27
CA THR A 176 9.36 -9.81 -10.65
C THR A 176 9.74 -9.72 -9.18
N SER A 177 10.16 -8.53 -8.76
CA SER A 177 10.47 -8.28 -7.36
C SER A 177 9.21 -8.41 -6.50
N PRO A 178 9.22 -9.17 -5.38
CA PRO A 178 8.11 -9.24 -4.45
C PRO A 178 7.64 -7.86 -3.95
N LEU A 179 8.58 -6.93 -3.73
CA LEU A 179 8.26 -5.57 -3.34
C LEU A 179 7.56 -4.83 -4.49
N ALA A 180 8.07 -4.93 -5.72
CA ALA A 180 7.47 -4.28 -6.89
C ALA A 180 6.04 -4.76 -7.14
N LEU A 181 5.82 -6.08 -7.09
CA LEU A 181 4.50 -6.69 -7.27
C LEU A 181 3.52 -6.24 -6.19
N SER A 182 3.93 -6.33 -4.92
CA SER A 182 3.09 -5.87 -3.79
C SER A 182 2.79 -4.38 -3.92
N SER A 183 3.75 -3.58 -4.39
CA SER A 183 3.58 -2.15 -4.57
C SER A 183 2.58 -1.83 -5.68
N LEU A 184 2.67 -2.52 -6.81
CA LEU A 184 1.74 -2.36 -7.93
C LEU A 184 0.32 -2.76 -7.51
N LEU A 185 0.16 -3.90 -6.85
CA LEU A 185 -1.14 -4.34 -6.34
C LEU A 185 -1.73 -3.34 -5.35
N PHE A 186 -0.93 -2.86 -4.40
CA PHE A 186 -1.39 -1.88 -3.43
C PHE A 186 -1.80 -0.56 -4.10
N LEU A 187 -0.99 -0.06 -5.04
CA LEU A 187 -1.30 1.14 -5.81
C LEU A 187 -2.62 0.98 -6.58
N LEU A 188 -2.82 -0.15 -7.26
CA LEU A 188 -4.06 -0.45 -7.97
C LEU A 188 -5.24 -0.47 -7.00
N ILE A 189 -5.12 -1.15 -5.86
CA ILE A 189 -6.17 -1.16 -4.83
C ILE A 189 -6.54 0.25 -4.42
N LEU A 190 -5.57 1.11 -4.08
CA LEU A 190 -5.80 2.48 -3.62
C LEU A 190 -6.49 3.34 -4.69
N VAL A 191 -6.02 3.27 -5.92
CA VAL A 191 -6.47 4.13 -7.01
C VAL A 191 -7.84 3.73 -7.56
N HIS A 192 -8.24 2.47 -7.38
CA HIS A 192 -9.58 1.97 -7.76
C HIS A 192 -10.63 2.15 -6.67
N GLN A 193 -10.25 2.61 -5.48
CA GLN A 193 -11.23 2.91 -4.43
C GLN A 193 -12.17 4.03 -4.84
N HIS A 194 -13.47 3.77 -4.69
CA HIS A 194 -14.52 4.74 -4.89
C HIS A 194 -14.90 5.33 -3.53
N SER A 195 -14.45 6.56 -3.27
CA SER A 195 -14.93 7.37 -2.13
C SER A 195 -16.08 8.27 -2.58
N ARG A 196 -16.94 8.69 -1.65
CA ARG A 196 -18.03 9.66 -1.89
C ARG A 196 -17.54 11.05 -2.31
N GLY A 197 -16.23 11.31 -2.24
CA GLY A 197 -15.61 12.57 -2.63
C GLY A 197 -14.44 12.36 -3.59
N HIS A 198 -13.23 12.53 -3.05
CA HIS A 198 -11.98 12.59 -3.79
C HIS A 198 -11.07 11.40 -3.42
N ASN A 199 -10.28 10.90 -4.38
CA ASN A 199 -9.27 9.87 -4.13
C ASN A 199 -7.88 10.51 -4.26
N PRO A 200 -7.17 10.79 -3.14
CA PRO A 200 -5.90 11.52 -3.15
C PRO A 200 -4.79 10.77 -3.89
N TYR A 201 -4.88 9.44 -3.98
CA TYR A 201 -3.93 8.62 -4.73
C TYR A 201 -4.13 8.72 -6.24
N ARG A 202 -5.39 8.87 -6.68
CA ARG A 202 -5.72 9.12 -8.09
C ARG A 202 -5.29 10.52 -8.53
N GLU A 203 -5.44 11.51 -7.66
CA GLU A 203 -4.91 12.87 -7.90
C GLU A 203 -3.38 12.88 -7.89
N ALA A 204 -2.75 12.22 -6.93
CA ALA A 204 -1.30 12.04 -6.94
C ALA A 204 -0.80 11.45 -8.27
N LEU A 205 -1.47 10.43 -8.80
CA LEU A 205 -1.14 9.85 -10.11
C LEU A 205 -1.30 10.84 -11.27
N SER A 206 -2.33 11.70 -11.26
CA SER A 206 -2.54 12.69 -12.33
C SER A 206 -1.52 13.84 -12.28
N LEU A 207 -0.96 14.11 -11.11
CA LEU A 207 0.05 15.17 -10.88
C LEU A 207 1.49 14.74 -11.19
N ILE A 208 1.76 13.46 -11.45
CA ILE A 208 3.10 13.00 -11.83
C ILE A 208 3.54 13.73 -13.10
N CYS A 209 4.73 14.35 -13.03
CA CYS A 209 5.37 15.02 -14.15
C CYS A 209 6.67 14.30 -14.56
N ASP A 210 7.08 14.48 -15.81
CA ASP A 210 8.38 13.99 -16.26
C ASP A 210 9.50 14.83 -15.61
N GLU A 211 10.61 14.16 -15.27
CA GLU A 211 11.83 14.77 -14.73
C GLU A 211 12.39 15.86 -15.67
N ASN A 212 12.15 15.73 -16.98
CA ASN A 212 12.70 16.65 -17.99
C ASN A 212 11.89 17.94 -18.17
N GLU A 213 10.60 17.95 -17.79
CA GLU A 213 9.70 19.10 -18.02
C GLU A 213 9.62 20.05 -16.82
N SER A 214 9.87 19.54 -15.61
CA SER A 214 9.65 20.29 -14.37
C SER A 214 10.93 20.97 -13.87
N LYS A 215 10.92 22.30 -13.84
CA LYS A 215 12.05 23.12 -13.33
C LYS A 215 12.14 23.12 -11.80
N ASP A 216 11.06 22.74 -11.12
CA ASP A 216 10.97 22.68 -9.65
C ASP A 216 11.27 21.28 -9.14
N LYS A 217 12.44 21.10 -8.53
CA LYS A 217 12.87 19.83 -7.88
C LYS A 217 11.97 19.38 -6.70
N ALA A 218 10.96 20.16 -6.35
CA ALA A 218 10.03 19.88 -5.25
C ALA A 218 8.75 19.15 -5.71
N SER A 219 8.56 18.96 -7.02
CA SER A 219 7.38 18.26 -7.55
C SER A 219 7.58 16.74 -7.58
N PHE A 220 6.48 16.00 -7.59
CA PHE A 220 6.44 14.55 -7.81
C PHE A 220 6.93 14.22 -9.22
N GLN A 221 8.22 13.91 -9.34
CA GLN A 221 8.89 13.64 -10.61
C GLN A 221 9.14 12.14 -10.78
N LEU A 222 8.93 11.65 -12.00
CA LEU A 222 9.32 10.33 -12.44
C LEU A 222 9.88 10.38 -13.86
N ASN A 223 10.83 9.51 -14.15
CA ASN A 223 11.35 9.37 -15.50
C ASN A 223 10.34 8.62 -16.39
N PHE A 224 9.66 9.33 -17.30
CA PHE A 224 8.63 8.72 -18.15
C PHE A 224 9.19 7.65 -19.09
N ASN A 225 10.46 7.74 -19.49
CA ASN A 225 11.10 6.70 -20.29
C ASN A 225 11.25 5.39 -19.50
N GLN A 226 11.73 5.47 -18.26
CA GLN A 226 11.87 4.28 -17.42
C GLN A 226 10.52 3.67 -17.06
N LEU A 227 9.51 4.51 -16.80
CA LEU A 227 8.14 4.05 -16.55
C LEU A 227 7.56 3.31 -17.76
N HIS A 228 7.67 3.90 -18.96
CA HIS A 228 7.20 3.27 -20.19
C HIS A 228 7.93 1.95 -20.46
N GLU A 229 9.26 1.91 -20.33
CA GLU A 229 10.04 0.68 -20.52
C GLU A 229 9.64 -0.42 -19.52
N ALA A 230 9.43 -0.06 -18.25
CA ALA A 230 8.98 -1.00 -17.22
C ALA A 230 7.59 -1.57 -17.53
N ILE A 231 6.66 -0.73 -18.02
CA ILE A 231 5.33 -1.15 -18.46
C ILE A 231 5.42 -2.11 -19.64
N CYS A 232 6.17 -1.75 -20.71
CA CYS A 232 6.32 -2.61 -21.89
C CYS A 232 6.89 -3.99 -21.53
N LYS A 233 7.85 -4.06 -20.60
CA LYS A 233 8.46 -5.32 -20.13
C LYS A 233 7.47 -6.24 -19.41
N GLN A 234 6.42 -5.70 -18.80
CA GLN A 234 5.49 -6.44 -17.93
C GLN A 234 4.03 -6.40 -18.43
N LEU A 235 3.80 -5.91 -19.64
CA LEU A 235 2.45 -5.70 -20.21
C LEU A 235 1.65 -7.01 -20.34
N ASN A 236 2.33 -8.15 -20.43
CA ASN A 236 1.71 -9.48 -20.42
C ASN A 236 0.98 -9.83 -19.11
N THR A 237 1.11 -9.00 -18.07
CA THR A 237 0.42 -9.18 -16.79
C THR A 237 -0.84 -8.31 -16.69
N GLU A 238 -1.89 -8.85 -16.08
CA GLU A 238 -3.17 -8.13 -15.89
C GLU A 238 -2.98 -6.87 -15.04
N GLN A 239 -2.15 -6.93 -13.99
CA GLN A 239 -1.87 -5.82 -13.09
C GLN A 239 -1.21 -4.67 -13.84
N THR A 240 -0.22 -4.96 -14.68
CA THR A 240 0.50 -3.93 -15.45
C THR A 240 -0.40 -3.34 -16.54
N THR A 241 -1.21 -4.17 -17.20
CA THR A 241 -2.19 -3.70 -18.19
C THR A 241 -3.19 -2.74 -17.54
N LEU A 242 -3.73 -3.10 -16.37
CA LEU A 242 -4.67 -2.25 -15.64
C LEU A 242 -4.00 -0.95 -15.17
N PHE A 243 -2.76 -1.02 -14.69
CA PHE A 243 -1.98 0.15 -14.29
C PHE A 243 -1.71 1.08 -15.47
N PHE A 244 -1.34 0.53 -16.63
CA PHE A 244 -1.13 1.29 -17.84
C PHE A 244 -2.40 2.01 -18.29
N TYR A 245 -3.53 1.29 -18.31
CA TYR A 245 -4.83 1.89 -18.59
C TYR A 245 -5.14 3.06 -17.64
N GLN A 246 -4.88 2.86 -16.34
CA GLN A 246 -5.15 3.87 -15.33
C GLN A 246 -4.24 5.10 -15.46
N LEU A 247 -2.99 4.93 -15.87
CA LEU A 247 -2.08 6.03 -16.18
C LEU A 247 -2.52 6.81 -17.41
N LEU A 248 -2.89 6.12 -18.50
CA LEU A 248 -3.35 6.79 -19.73
C LEU A 248 -4.62 7.60 -19.51
N HIS A 249 -5.54 7.11 -18.68
CA HIS A 249 -6.81 7.80 -18.43
C HIS A 249 -6.67 8.96 -17.45
N ASN A 250 -5.81 8.85 -16.43
CA ASN A 250 -5.73 9.84 -15.35
C ASN A 250 -4.58 10.84 -15.50
N ASN A 251 -3.50 10.52 -16.22
CA ASN A 251 -2.36 11.39 -16.39
C ASN A 251 -2.20 11.79 -17.87
N LEU A 252 -2.69 12.99 -18.21
CA LEU A 252 -2.63 13.50 -19.59
C LEU A 252 -1.21 13.78 -20.07
N ASN A 253 -0.27 14.09 -19.16
CA ASN A 253 1.13 14.31 -19.52
C ASN A 253 1.77 13.00 -19.98
N PHE A 254 1.56 11.92 -19.22
CA PHE A 254 2.02 10.59 -19.58
C PHE A 254 1.32 10.08 -20.83
N ALA A 255 0.00 10.27 -20.97
CA ALA A 255 -0.72 9.91 -22.18
C ALA A 255 -0.12 10.62 -23.42
N SER A 256 0.10 11.93 -23.34
CA SER A 256 0.71 12.72 -24.42
C SER A 256 2.12 12.25 -24.73
N PHE A 257 2.92 11.94 -23.71
CA PHE A 257 4.24 11.35 -23.86
C PHE A 257 4.18 10.02 -24.63
N VAL A 258 3.30 9.09 -24.23
CA VAL A 258 3.14 7.80 -24.90
C VAL A 258 2.66 7.99 -26.34
N PHE A 259 1.66 8.84 -26.59
CA PHE A 259 1.15 9.14 -27.94
C PHE A 259 2.16 9.83 -28.87
N SER A 260 3.13 10.55 -28.30
CA SER A 260 4.21 11.16 -29.08
C SER A 260 5.28 10.16 -29.55
N ARG A 261 5.32 8.95 -28.98
CA ARG A 261 6.31 7.91 -29.35
C ARG A 261 5.85 7.13 -30.58
N SER A 262 6.75 7.01 -31.54
CA SER A 262 6.57 6.23 -32.77
C SER A 262 6.40 4.71 -32.54
N ASP A 263 6.77 4.20 -31.37
CA ASP A 263 6.73 2.78 -30.99
C ASP A 263 5.35 2.32 -30.46
N ILE A 264 4.35 3.20 -30.43
CA ILE A 264 2.97 2.82 -30.04
C ILE A 264 2.41 1.71 -30.92
N ASN A 265 2.82 1.67 -32.19
CA ASN A 265 2.34 0.68 -33.15
C ASN A 265 2.90 -0.73 -32.88
N THR A 266 3.83 -0.86 -31.94
CA THR A 266 4.47 -2.12 -31.53
C THR A 266 4.07 -2.60 -30.14
N LEU A 267 3.19 -1.87 -29.45
CA LEU A 267 2.59 -2.26 -28.16
C LEU A 267 1.38 -3.18 -28.35
#